data_AF-A0A1I3G7L3-F1
#
_entry.id   AF-A0A1I3G7L3-F1
#
_cell.length_a   1.000
_cell.length_b   1.000
_cell.length_c   1.000
_cell.angle_alpha   90.00
_cell.angle_beta   90.00
_cell.angle_gamma   90.00
#
_symmetry.space_group_name_H-M   'P 1'
#
loop_
_entity.id
_entity.type
_entity.pdbx_description
1 polymer ?
#
loop_
_entity_poly.entity_id
_entity_poly.type
_entity_poly.pdbx_seq_one_letter_code
_entity_poly.pdbx_strand_id
1 'polypeptide(L)'
;MIALIQRVTRAEVRVADRVTGAIGAGLLALVCAERGDTEAAADRLLTKLLGYRVFSDAAGKMNLPVQNIDGAGRAGGLLLVSQFTLAADTNSGLRPSFTPAAAPDEGRRLFDYFVAAARAKHPVVETGEFGADMQVSLVNDGPVTFWLQTHA
;
A
#
# COMPACT_ATOMS: atom_id res chain seq x y z
N MET A 1 -7.20 -5.22 8.28
CA MET A 1 -6.73 -4.37 7.16
C MET A 1 -5.34 -4.78 6.81
N ILE A 2 -5.08 -4.99 5.52
CA ILE A 2 -3.81 -5.51 5.00
C ILE A 2 -3.17 -4.47 4.10
N ALA A 3 -1.86 -4.32 4.18
CA ALA A 3 -1.02 -3.72 3.15
C ALA A 3 0.13 -4.67 2.80
N LEU A 4 0.20 -5.10 1.54
CA LEU A 4 1.41 -5.70 0.99
C LEU A 4 2.26 -4.57 0.40
N ILE A 5 3.35 -4.24 1.07
CA ILE A 5 4.23 -3.14 0.68
C ILE A 5 5.45 -3.64 -0.06
N GLN A 6 5.87 -2.89 -1.08
CA GLN A 6 7.06 -3.15 -1.89
C GLN A 6 7.89 -1.88 -1.97
N ARG A 7 9.19 -1.99 -1.66
CA ARG A 7 10.14 -0.89 -1.88
C ARG A 7 10.41 -0.75 -3.36
N VAL A 8 10.26 0.45 -3.90
CA VAL A 8 10.39 0.68 -5.35
C VAL A 8 11.36 1.83 -5.65
N THR A 9 12.07 1.72 -6.78
CA THR A 9 12.77 2.89 -7.38
C THR A 9 11.85 3.74 -8.23
N ARG A 10 10.78 3.13 -8.76
CA ARG A 10 9.65 3.78 -9.44
C ARG A 10 8.45 2.84 -9.47
N ALA A 11 7.25 3.41 -9.47
CA ALA A 11 6.01 2.67 -9.75
C ALA A 11 4.95 3.58 -10.37
N GLU A 12 4.11 3.04 -11.24
CA GLU A 12 2.97 3.75 -11.81
C GLU A 12 1.76 2.83 -11.97
N VAL A 13 0.57 3.42 -11.92
CA VAL A 13 -0.70 2.77 -12.26
C VAL A 13 -1.27 3.41 -13.52
N ARG A 14 -1.73 2.56 -14.44
CA ARG A 14 -2.50 2.97 -15.61
C ARG A 14 -3.88 2.33 -15.62
N VAL A 15 -4.85 3.08 -16.13
CA VAL A 15 -6.18 2.58 -16.51
C VAL A 15 -6.31 2.87 -18.00
N ALA A 16 -6.34 1.82 -18.83
CA ALA A 16 -6.08 1.93 -20.25
C ALA A 16 -4.76 2.72 -20.50
N ASP A 17 -4.78 3.76 -21.33
CA ASP A 17 -3.57 4.53 -21.68
C ASP A 17 -3.25 5.68 -20.72
N ARG A 18 -4.11 5.93 -19.70
CA ARG A 18 -3.97 7.06 -18.78
C ARG A 18 -3.26 6.65 -17.49
N VAL A 19 -2.20 7.39 -17.14
CA VAL A 19 -1.57 7.30 -15.81
C VAL A 19 -2.51 7.90 -14.76
N THR A 20 -2.89 7.11 -13.76
CA THR A 20 -3.74 7.55 -12.64
C THR A 20 -2.94 7.94 -11.41
N GLY A 21 -1.73 7.39 -11.26
CA GLY A 21 -0.78 7.76 -10.21
C GLY A 21 0.61 7.21 -10.50
N ALA A 22 1.65 7.97 -10.16
CA ALA A 22 3.04 7.56 -10.38
C ALA A 22 3.99 8.15 -9.34
N ILE A 23 4.93 7.33 -8.87
CA ILE A 23 5.95 7.72 -7.90
C ILE A 23 7.36 7.36 -8.37
N GLY A 24 8.34 8.13 -7.90
CA GLY A 24 9.75 7.75 -7.92
C GLY A 24 10.10 6.76 -6.80
N ALA A 25 11.26 6.93 -6.18
CA ALA A 25 11.68 6.08 -5.06
C ALA A 25 10.69 6.16 -3.89
N GLY A 26 10.26 5.02 -3.36
CA GLY A 26 9.16 5.00 -2.39
C GLY A 26 8.60 3.61 -2.11
N LEU A 27 7.32 3.56 -1.73
CA LEU A 27 6.57 2.34 -1.50
C LEU A 27 5.36 2.26 -2.45
N LEU A 28 5.25 1.13 -3.15
CA LEU A 28 3.96 0.65 -3.65
C LEU A 28 3.29 -0.14 -2.53
N ALA A 29 2.05 0.21 -2.19
CA ALA A 29 1.25 -0.54 -1.23
C ALA A 29 -0.03 -1.03 -1.91
N LEU A 30 -0.16 -2.35 -2.00
CA LEU A 30 -1.42 -3.02 -2.30
C LEU A 30 -2.23 -3.09 -1.01
N VAL A 31 -3.38 -2.44 -0.94
CA VAL A 31 -4.16 -2.23 0.29
C VAL A 31 -5.51 -2.93 0.21
N CYS A 32 -5.87 -3.65 1.26
CA CYS A 32 -7.14 -4.37 1.36
C CYS A 32 -7.82 -4.11 2.70
N ALA A 33 -9.10 -3.72 2.63
CA ALA A 33 -10.00 -3.78 3.77
C ALA A 33 -10.57 -5.20 3.91
N GLU A 34 -10.55 -5.71 5.12
CA GLU A 34 -11.14 -6.98 5.55
C GLU A 34 -12.50 -6.72 6.20
N ARG A 35 -13.33 -7.76 6.27
CA ARG A 35 -14.62 -7.70 6.97
C ARG A 35 -14.39 -7.33 8.44
N GLY A 36 -15.10 -6.30 8.91
CA GLY A 36 -15.03 -5.83 10.29
C GLY A 36 -13.89 -4.84 10.56
N ASP A 37 -13.10 -4.49 9.54
CA ASP A 37 -12.15 -3.37 9.67
C ASP A 37 -12.87 -2.05 9.96
N THR A 38 -12.12 -1.16 10.62
CA THR A 38 -12.59 0.16 11.02
C THR A 38 -11.56 1.21 10.63
N GLU A 39 -11.95 2.49 10.72
CA GLU A 39 -11.03 3.62 10.57
C GLU A 39 -9.85 3.54 11.55
N ALA A 40 -10.08 3.02 12.77
CA ALA A 40 -9.01 2.80 13.74
C ALA A 40 -8.01 1.73 13.26
N ALA A 41 -8.47 0.67 12.57
CA ALA A 41 -7.58 -0.30 11.95
C ALA A 41 -6.78 0.34 10.79
N ALA A 42 -7.43 1.17 9.97
CA ALA A 42 -6.77 1.93 8.90
C ALA A 42 -5.67 2.86 9.43
N ASP A 43 -5.94 3.60 10.52
CA ASP A 43 -4.96 4.47 11.17
C ASP A 43 -3.76 3.71 11.74
N ARG A 44 -4.01 2.55 12.37
CA ARG A 44 -2.94 1.67 12.88
C ARG A 44 -2.07 1.15 11.75
N LEU A 45 -2.69 0.70 10.64
CA LEU A 45 -1.97 0.21 9.47
C LEU A 45 -1.14 1.31 8.83
N LEU A 46 -1.70 2.52 8.68
CA LEU A 46 -1.00 3.66 8.10
C LEU A 46 0.20 4.07 8.96
N THR A 47 0.04 4.10 10.28
CA THR A 47 1.15 4.37 11.22
C THR A 47 2.28 3.36 11.04
N LYS A 48 1.92 2.07 10.94
CA LYS A 48 2.89 0.99 10.72
C LYS A 48 3.58 1.13 9.36
N LEU A 49 2.84 1.41 8.30
CA LEU A 49 3.35 1.58 6.94
C LEU A 49 4.33 2.75 6.84
N LEU A 50 3.94 3.93 7.32
CA LEU A 50 4.76 5.15 7.23
C LEU A 50 6.05 5.02 8.04
N GLY A 51 6.00 4.36 9.19
CA GLY A 51 7.15 4.13 10.06
C GLY A 51 7.96 2.87 9.74
N TYR A 52 7.55 2.04 8.77
CA TYR A 52 8.20 0.76 8.50
C TYR A 52 9.60 0.98 7.90
N ARG A 53 10.62 0.46 8.58
CA ARG A 53 12.03 0.68 8.23
C ARG A 53 12.45 -0.28 7.13
N VAL A 54 12.35 0.15 5.87
CA VAL A 54 12.66 -0.67 4.68
C VAL A 54 13.69 -0.04 3.75
N PHE A 55 14.09 1.20 4.01
CA PHE A 55 15.12 1.90 3.25
C PHE A 55 16.47 1.78 3.96
N SER A 56 17.55 1.75 3.18
CA SER A 56 18.91 1.63 3.69
C SER A 56 19.42 2.97 4.21
N ASP A 57 20.08 2.96 5.37
CA ASP A 57 20.85 4.10 5.88
C ASP A 57 22.21 4.23 5.16
N ALA A 58 23.01 5.20 5.60
CA ALA A 58 24.36 5.44 5.06
C ALA A 58 25.33 4.25 5.24
N ALA A 59 25.05 3.33 6.16
CA ALA A 59 25.81 2.10 6.36
C ALA A 59 25.24 0.91 5.54
N GLY A 60 24.25 1.16 4.68
CA GLY A 60 23.58 0.15 3.87
C GLY A 60 22.56 -0.70 4.66
N LYS A 61 22.32 -0.40 5.95
CA LYS A 61 21.41 -1.19 6.79
C LYS A 61 19.98 -0.69 6.69
N MET A 62 19.02 -1.62 6.67
CA MET A 62 17.60 -1.32 6.52
C MET A 62 17.01 -0.69 7.80
N ASN A 63 17.11 0.63 7.93
CA ASN A 63 16.81 1.38 9.15
C ASN A 63 15.89 2.59 8.95
N LEU A 64 15.61 2.94 7.70
CA LEU A 64 14.93 4.18 7.36
C LEU A 64 13.49 3.95 6.88
N PRO A 65 12.52 4.81 7.29
CA PRO A 65 11.14 4.73 6.83
C PRO A 65 10.91 5.49 5.52
N VAL A 66 9.73 5.30 4.90
CA VAL A 66 9.33 6.05 3.69
C VAL A 66 9.26 7.57 3.92
N GLN A 67 9.05 7.99 5.17
CA GLN A 67 9.05 9.40 5.55
C GLN A 67 10.44 10.05 5.46
N ASN A 68 11.52 9.26 5.46
CA ASN A 68 12.89 9.75 5.40
C ASN A 68 13.83 8.71 4.76
N ILE A 69 13.76 8.57 3.44
CA ILE A 69 14.39 7.47 2.70
C ILE A 69 15.91 7.60 2.55
N ASP A 70 16.50 8.75 2.88
CA ASP A 70 17.95 8.98 2.84
C ASP A 70 18.57 9.41 4.18
N GLY A 71 17.75 9.54 5.22
CA GLY A 71 18.22 9.96 6.54
C GLY A 71 18.40 11.48 6.66
N ALA A 72 18.26 12.24 5.58
CA ALA A 72 18.46 13.69 5.51
C ALA A 72 17.14 14.48 5.35
N GLY A 73 16.00 13.80 5.49
CA GLY A 73 14.66 14.40 5.47
C GLY A 73 13.93 14.25 4.14
N ARG A 74 14.46 13.49 3.16
CA ARG A 74 13.75 13.25 1.90
C ARG A 74 12.67 12.19 2.10
N ALA A 75 11.43 12.58 1.91
CA ALA A 75 10.31 11.66 1.83
C ALA A 75 10.34 10.88 0.50
N GLY A 76 10.07 9.58 0.55
CA GLY A 76 9.79 8.76 -0.64
C GLY A 76 8.33 8.90 -1.08
N GLY A 77 8.00 8.48 -2.29
CA GLY A 77 6.61 8.43 -2.75
C GLY A 77 5.82 7.28 -2.12
N LEU A 78 4.51 7.44 -2.00
CA LEU A 78 3.59 6.37 -1.61
C LEU A 78 2.55 6.19 -2.72
N LEU A 79 2.51 5.01 -3.34
CA LEU A 79 1.51 4.65 -4.34
C LEU A 79 0.55 3.63 -3.74
N LEU A 80 -0.69 4.04 -3.50
CA LEU A 80 -1.73 3.23 -2.85
C LEU A 80 -2.67 2.64 -3.90
N VAL A 81 -2.79 1.32 -3.93
CA VAL A 81 -3.64 0.60 -4.90
C VAL A 81 -4.55 -0.35 -4.16
N SER A 82 -5.86 -0.28 -4.42
CA SER A 82 -6.83 -1.20 -3.83
C SER A 82 -6.62 -2.63 -4.36
N GLN A 83 -6.49 -3.61 -3.47
CA GLN A 83 -6.22 -5.01 -3.82
C GLN A 83 -7.01 -5.99 -2.95
N PHE A 84 -8.28 -6.22 -3.27
CA PHE A 84 -9.17 -7.09 -2.47
C PHE A 84 -8.67 -8.54 -2.36
N THR A 85 -7.84 -8.99 -3.30
CA THR A 85 -7.35 -10.38 -3.33
C THR A 85 -6.38 -10.70 -2.20
N LEU A 86 -5.87 -9.69 -1.47
CA LEU A 86 -5.03 -9.95 -0.29
C LEU A 86 -5.83 -10.65 0.81
N ALA A 87 -7.13 -10.38 0.93
CA ALA A 87 -8.00 -11.07 1.90
C ALA A 87 -8.51 -12.44 1.40
N ALA A 88 -7.93 -12.99 0.33
CA ALA A 88 -8.34 -14.30 -0.17
C ALA A 88 -8.00 -15.42 0.81
N ASP A 89 -8.96 -16.30 1.05
CA ASP A 89 -8.71 -17.64 1.60
C ASP A 89 -8.35 -18.58 0.45
N THR A 90 -7.15 -19.15 0.54
CA THR A 90 -6.55 -20.05 -0.45
C THR A 90 -6.26 -21.44 0.14
N ASN A 91 -6.87 -21.81 1.27
CA ASN A 91 -6.59 -23.08 1.95
C ASN A 91 -7.27 -24.31 1.31
N SER A 92 -8.21 -24.12 0.38
CA SER A 92 -8.93 -25.22 -0.25
C SER A 92 -9.16 -25.02 -1.76
N GLY A 93 -8.96 -26.09 -2.54
CA GLY A 93 -9.15 -26.08 -4.00
C GLY A 93 -8.17 -25.17 -4.74
N LEU A 94 -8.54 -24.79 -5.97
CA LEU A 94 -7.75 -23.90 -6.85
C LEU A 94 -8.47 -22.58 -7.16
N ARG A 95 -9.62 -22.34 -6.51
CA ARG A 95 -10.41 -21.11 -6.66
C ARG A 95 -10.38 -20.35 -5.33
N PRO A 96 -9.83 -19.12 -5.28
CA PRO A 96 -9.81 -18.35 -4.04
C PRO A 96 -11.23 -17.99 -3.58
N SER A 97 -11.42 -17.97 -2.27
CA SER A 97 -12.61 -17.43 -1.61
C SER A 97 -12.30 -16.04 -1.07
N PHE A 98 -13.18 -15.07 -1.30
CA PHE A 98 -13.00 -13.69 -0.82
C PHE A 98 -13.94 -13.35 0.34
N THR A 99 -14.49 -14.36 1.02
CA THR A 99 -15.31 -14.17 2.22
C THR A 99 -14.65 -13.27 3.28
N PRO A 100 -13.32 -13.33 3.52
CA PRO A 100 -12.69 -12.44 4.51
C PRO A 100 -12.60 -10.96 4.07
N ALA A 101 -12.74 -10.64 2.78
CA ALA A 101 -12.70 -9.26 2.31
C ALA A 101 -13.91 -8.45 2.78
N ALA A 102 -13.73 -7.13 2.93
CA ALA A 102 -14.86 -6.22 3.10
C ALA A 102 -15.77 -6.24 1.85
N ALA A 103 -17.06 -5.93 2.04
CA ALA A 103 -17.96 -5.70 0.92
C ALA A 103 -17.48 -4.52 0.05
N PRO A 104 -17.76 -4.47 -1.26
CA PRO A 104 -17.21 -3.45 -2.16
C PRO A 104 -17.37 -2.00 -1.69
N ASP A 105 -18.56 -1.62 -1.21
CA ASP A 105 -18.84 -0.26 -0.74
C ASP A 105 -18.04 0.09 0.52
N GLU A 106 -17.94 -0.86 1.45
CA GLU A 106 -17.16 -0.68 2.67
C GLU A 106 -15.66 -0.67 2.38
N GLY A 107 -15.21 -1.52 1.46
CA GLY A 107 -13.82 -1.55 0.98
C GLY A 107 -13.42 -0.23 0.33
N ARG A 108 -14.31 0.37 -0.49
CA ARG A 108 -14.11 1.70 -1.07
C ARG A 108 -14.05 2.75 0.04
N ARG A 109 -15.02 2.77 0.94
CA ARG A 109 -15.10 3.74 2.05
C ARG A 109 -13.82 3.75 2.89
N LEU A 110 -13.34 2.56 3.29
CA LEU A 110 -12.12 2.43 4.09
C LEU A 110 -10.85 2.74 3.30
N PHE A 111 -10.79 2.41 2.01
CA PHE A 111 -9.67 2.78 1.16
C PHE A 111 -9.58 4.30 0.96
N ASP A 112 -10.71 4.95 0.67
CA ASP A 112 -10.78 6.41 0.50
C ASP A 112 -10.41 7.13 1.80
N TYR A 113 -10.87 6.62 2.96
CA TYR A 113 -10.43 7.10 4.27
C TYR A 113 -8.91 6.95 4.46
N PHE A 114 -8.37 5.77 4.15
CA PHE A 114 -6.93 5.48 4.28
C PHE A 114 -6.08 6.41 3.41
N VAL A 115 -6.50 6.68 2.18
CA VAL A 115 -5.85 7.64 1.26
C VAL A 115 -5.90 9.07 1.84
N ALA A 116 -7.05 9.51 2.35
CA ALA A 116 -7.18 10.83 2.95
C ALA A 116 -6.28 11.00 4.18
N ALA A 117 -6.25 9.99 5.06
CA ALA A 117 -5.38 9.97 6.23
C ALA A 117 -3.88 9.95 5.83
N ALA A 118 -3.52 9.23 4.77
CA ALA A 118 -2.15 9.21 4.24
C ALA A 118 -1.73 10.59 3.72
N ARG A 119 -2.58 11.25 2.92
CA ARG A 119 -2.33 12.60 2.39
C ARG A 119 -2.17 13.65 3.49
N ALA A 120 -2.85 13.48 4.62
CA ALA A 120 -2.70 14.37 5.78
C ALA A 120 -1.34 14.19 6.51
N LYS A 121 -0.69 13.04 6.37
CA LYS A 121 0.51 12.65 7.14
C LYS A 121 1.78 12.51 6.29
N HIS A 122 1.67 12.53 4.96
CA HIS A 122 2.78 12.28 4.04
C HIS A 122 2.64 13.13 2.76
N PRO A 123 3.72 13.79 2.29
CA PRO A 123 3.61 14.80 1.23
C PRO A 123 3.41 14.24 -0.18
N VAL A 124 3.78 12.98 -0.44
CA VAL A 124 3.74 12.38 -1.79
C VAL A 124 2.91 11.12 -1.76
N VAL A 125 1.61 11.24 -2.04
CA VAL A 125 0.65 10.13 -2.01
C VAL A 125 -0.16 10.10 -3.31
N GLU A 126 0.15 9.11 -4.13
CA GLU A 126 -0.52 8.80 -5.38
C GLU A 126 -1.41 7.56 -5.23
N THR A 127 -2.37 7.40 -6.13
CA THR A 127 -3.32 6.28 -6.06
C THR A 127 -3.57 5.65 -7.42
N GLY A 128 -4.08 4.42 -7.41
CA GLY A 128 -4.82 3.87 -8.55
C GLY A 128 -6.24 4.44 -8.65
N GLU A 129 -7.11 3.70 -9.34
CA GLU A 129 -8.55 3.98 -9.44
C GLU A 129 -9.34 2.78 -8.92
N PHE A 130 -10.02 2.95 -7.79
CA PHE A 130 -10.69 1.84 -7.10
C PHE A 130 -11.74 1.18 -7.99
N GLY A 131 -11.63 -0.14 -8.17
CA GLY A 131 -12.55 -0.95 -8.95
C GLY A 131 -12.32 -0.91 -10.47
N ALA A 132 -11.34 -0.13 -10.95
CA ALA A 132 -10.94 -0.15 -12.34
C ALA A 132 -10.01 -1.35 -12.65
N ASP A 133 -9.97 -1.76 -13.91
CA ASP A 133 -8.88 -2.60 -14.41
C ASP A 133 -7.61 -1.75 -14.48
N MET A 134 -6.59 -2.17 -13.73
CA MET A 134 -5.37 -1.41 -13.52
C MET A 134 -4.15 -2.20 -13.94
N GLN A 135 -3.29 -1.58 -14.73
CA GLN A 135 -1.94 -2.07 -14.99
C GLN A 135 -0.97 -1.34 -14.07
N VAL A 136 -0.43 -2.08 -13.09
CA VAL A 136 0.54 -1.57 -12.12
C VAL A 136 1.93 -1.99 -12.56
N SER A 137 2.78 -1.03 -12.92
CA SER A 137 4.19 -1.29 -13.20
C SER A 137 5.06 -0.79 -12.04
N LEU A 138 6.13 -1.53 -11.75
CA LEU A 138 7.08 -1.17 -10.71
C LEU A 138 8.47 -1.72 -11.00
N VAL A 139 9.47 -1.15 -10.32
CA VAL A 139 10.78 -1.78 -10.15
C VAL A 139 11.00 -2.00 -8.65
N ASN A 140 10.83 -3.24 -8.22
CA ASN A 140 11.01 -3.64 -6.82
C ASN A 140 12.51 -3.66 -6.46
N ASP A 141 12.89 -2.77 -5.56
CA ASP A 141 14.27 -2.51 -5.17
C ASP A 141 14.69 -3.47 -4.03
N GLY A 142 15.46 -4.50 -4.39
CA GLY A 142 16.01 -5.51 -3.47
C GLY A 142 15.97 -6.93 -4.05
N PRO A 143 14.78 -7.54 -4.25
CA PRO A 143 13.46 -7.00 -3.89
C PRO A 143 13.20 -7.01 -2.38
N VAL A 144 12.45 -6.01 -1.90
CA VAL A 144 11.99 -5.90 -0.50
C VAL A 144 10.47 -5.84 -0.49
N THR A 145 9.84 -6.84 0.13
CA THR A 145 8.37 -6.98 0.17
C THR A 145 7.94 -7.44 1.57
N PHE A 146 6.94 -6.76 2.15
CA PHE A 146 6.44 -7.09 3.48
C PHE A 146 4.92 -7.10 3.54
N TRP A 147 4.40 -8.08 4.27
CA TRP A 147 2.99 -8.15 4.64
C TRP A 147 2.74 -7.42 5.96
N LEU A 148 2.01 -6.32 5.91
CA LEU A 148 1.56 -5.59 7.08
C LEU A 148 0.07 -5.84 7.28
N GLN A 149 -0.31 -6.21 8.49
CA GLN A 149 -1.71 -6.41 8.84
C GLN A 149 -1.99 -5.86 10.23
N THR A 150 -3.22 -5.36 10.38
CA THR A 150 -3.81 -4.98 11.66
C THR A 150 -5.18 -5.63 11.76
N HIS A 151 -5.53 -6.13 12.92
CA HIS A 151 -6.88 -6.60 13.23
C HIS A 151 -7.69 -5.48 13.89
N ALA A 152 -9.02 -5.57 13.81
CA ALA A 152 -9.94 -4.66 14.49
C ALA A 152 -9.71 -4.66 16.00
#